data_AF-A0A257X1E3-F1
#
_entry.id   AF-A0A257X1E3-F1
#
_cell.length_a   1.000
_cell.length_b   1.000
_cell.length_c   1.000
_cell.angle_alpha   90.00
_cell.angle_beta   90.00
_cell.angle_gamma   90.00
#
_symmetry.space_group_name_H-M   'P 1'
#
loop_
_entity.id
_entity.type
_entity.pdbx_description
1 polymer ?
#
loop_
_entity_poly.entity_id
_entity_poly.type
_entity_poly.pdbx_seq_one_letter_code
_entity_poly.pdbx_strand_id
1 'polypeptide(L)' 'MKDLNSASLADISAAGFDPVLAREVGFWRPYQTWDQLLLVGGVDEAALERLQRRGFEIGSPNQDALTPPKPFRLSVSAR' A
#
# COMPACT_ATOMS: atom_id res chain seq x y z
N MET A 1 15.85 -7.14 -4.17
CA MET A 1 14.91 -6.14 -3.67
C MET A 1 13.60 -6.82 -3.34
N LYS A 2 12.76 -6.20 -2.51
CA LYS A 2 11.48 -6.75 -2.05
C LYS A 2 10.35 -5.81 -2.45
N ASP A 3 9.38 -6.33 -3.16
CA ASP A 3 8.24 -5.52 -3.61
C ASP A 3 7.31 -5.18 -2.43
N LEU A 4 7.10 -3.89 -2.19
CA LEU A 4 6.23 -3.38 -1.14
C LEU A 4 4.76 -3.79 -1.35
N ASN A 5 4.34 -3.95 -2.61
CA ASN A 5 2.99 -4.37 -2.97
C ASN A 5 2.71 -5.86 -2.74
N SER A 6 3.71 -6.63 -2.30
CA SER A 6 3.58 -8.05 -1.97
C SER A 6 4.26 -8.45 -0.65
N ALA A 7 5.03 -7.54 -0.03
CA ALA A 7 5.70 -7.76 1.25
C ALA A 7 4.73 -8.11 2.38
N SER A 8 5.19 -8.91 3.34
CA SER A 8 4.42 -9.24 4.54
C SER A 8 4.48 -8.09 5.56
N LEU A 9 3.52 -8.05 6.48
CA LEU A 9 3.54 -7.09 7.60
C LEU A 9 4.83 -7.17 8.42
N ALA A 10 5.35 -8.39 8.66
CA ALA A 10 6.58 -8.59 9.40
C ALA A 10 7.79 -7.93 8.71
N ASP A 11 7.83 -7.96 7.38
CA ASP A 11 8.90 -7.33 6.61
C ASP A 11 8.83 -5.80 6.71
N ILE A 12 7.63 -5.23 6.60
CA ILE A 12 7.41 -3.79 6.68
C ILE A 12 7.75 -3.30 8.10
N SER A 13 7.30 -4.02 9.13
CA SER A 13 7.67 -3.71 10.52
C SER A 13 9.17 -3.81 10.76
N ALA A 14 9.85 -4.82 10.21
CA ALA A 14 11.31 -4.96 10.29
C ALA A 14 12.08 -3.81 9.61
N ALA A 15 11.43 -3.05 8.71
CA ALA A 15 11.98 -1.83 8.13
C ALA A 15 11.99 -0.64 9.12
N GLY A 16 11.47 -0.81 10.34
CA GLY A 16 11.39 0.22 11.38
C GLY A 16 10.07 0.97 11.38
N PHE A 17 9.03 0.38 10.80
CA PHE A 17 7.65 0.86 10.91
C PHE A 17 7.03 0.26 12.18
N ASP A 18 6.30 1.08 12.93
CA ASP A 18 5.44 0.58 13.99
C ASP A 18 4.35 -0.35 13.40
N PRO A 19 3.88 -1.39 14.11
CA PRO A 19 2.86 -2.30 13.61
C PRO A 19 1.58 -1.65 13.10
N VAL A 20 1.17 -0.51 13.69
CA VAL A 20 0.00 0.25 13.21
C VAL A 20 0.29 0.84 11.83
N LEU A 21 1.44 1.49 11.66
CA LEU A 21 1.82 2.09 10.39
C LEU A 21 2.06 1.02 9.31
N ALA A 22 2.66 -0.12 9.66
CA ALA A 22 2.84 -1.25 8.76
C ALA A 22 1.50 -1.80 8.25
N ARG A 23 0.47 -1.81 9.11
CA ARG A 23 -0.89 -2.22 8.75
C ARG A 23 -1.58 -1.22 7.85
N GLU A 24 -1.44 0.08 8.12
CA GLU A 24 -1.94 1.14 7.23
C GLU A 24 -1.28 1.05 5.84
N VAL A 25 0.04 0.95 5.79
CA VAL A 25 0.78 0.76 4.53
C VAL A 25 0.31 -0.49 3.79
N GLY A 26 0.05 -1.59 4.51
CA GLY A 26 -0.50 -2.81 3.94
C GLY A 26 -1.91 -2.66 3.38
N PHE A 27 -2.75 -1.87 4.05
CA PHE A 27 -4.16 -1.67 3.70
C PHE A 27 -4.36 -0.88 2.40
N TRP A 28 -3.55 0.16 2.17
CA TRP A 28 -3.69 1.04 1.01
C TRP A 28 -3.02 0.54 -0.27
N ARG A 29 -2.44 -0.67 -0.26
CA ARG A 29 -1.90 -1.30 -1.46
C ARG A 29 -3.00 -1.55 -2.52
N PRO A 30 -2.66 -1.55 -3.82
CA PRO A 30 -1.32 -1.40 -4.38
C PRO A 30 -0.90 0.06 -4.61
N TYR A 31 0.40 0.33 -4.49
CA TYR A 31 1.04 1.61 -4.84
C TYR A 31 1.67 1.53 -6.23
N GLN A 32 1.59 2.62 -6.98
CA GLN A 32 2.27 2.81 -8.27
C GLN A 32 3.57 3.60 -8.14
N THR A 33 3.64 4.53 -7.20
CA THR A 33 4.80 5.40 -6.98
C THR A 33 5.06 5.59 -5.49
N TRP A 34 6.29 5.95 -5.14
CA TRP A 34 6.67 6.21 -3.74
C TRP A 34 5.88 7.37 -3.14
N ASP A 35 5.54 8.38 -3.95
CA ASP A 35 4.78 9.55 -3.51
C ASP A 35 3.39 9.20 -2.99
N GLN A 36 2.78 8.10 -3.45
CA GLN A 36 1.48 7.66 -2.95
C GLN A 36 1.52 7.23 -1.49
N LEU A 37 2.68 6.80 -0.98
CA LEU A 37 2.84 6.48 0.44
C LEU A 37 2.78 7.73 1.33
N LEU A 38 3.10 8.92 0.82
CA LEU A 38 2.95 10.18 1.57
C LEU A 38 1.48 10.53 1.86
N LEU A 39 0.53 9.86 1.20
CA LEU A 39 -0.90 9.98 1.49
C LEU A 39 -1.33 9.12 2.69
N VAL A 40 -0.49 8.19 3.13
CA VAL A 40 -0.74 7.35 4.30
C VAL A 40 -0.34 8.13 5.54
N GLY A 41 -1.31 8.35 6.44
CA GLY A 41 -1.08 9.08 7.68
C GLY A 41 0.07 8.47 8.51
N GLY A 42 1.08 9.27 8.81
CA GLY A 42 2.27 8.84 9.57
C GLY A 42 3.45 8.38 8.72
N VAL A 43 3.36 8.44 7.38
CA VAL A 43 4.50 8.25 6.48
C VAL A 43 5.02 9.61 6.02
N ASP A 44 6.32 9.85 6.27
CA ASP A 44 7.06 11.02 5.81
C ASP A 44 8.21 10.61 4.87
N GLU A 45 8.94 11.59 4.31
CA GLU A 45 10.06 11.29 3.40
C GLU A 45 11.15 10.44 4.07
N ALA A 46 11.39 10.64 5.38
CA ALA A 46 12.35 9.86 6.14
C ALA A 46 11.93 8.38 6.28
N ALA A 47 10.63 8.11 6.35
CA ALA A 47 10.09 6.75 6.30
C ALA A 47 10.26 6.11 4.91
N LEU A 48 10.08 6.86 3.83
CA LEU A 48 10.32 6.37 2.46
C LEU A 48 11.80 6.03 2.24
N GLU A 49 12.72 6.90 2.65
CA GLU A 49 14.16 6.64 2.55
C GLU A 49 14.56 5.36 3.29
N ARG A 50 13.97 5.11 4.47
CA ARG A 50 14.23 3.88 5.23
C ARG A 50 13.80 2.64 4.47
N LEU A 51 12.61 2.64 3.85
CA LEU A 51 12.15 1.51 3.03
C LEU A 51 13.11 1.26 1.85
N GLN A 52 13.49 2.31 1.12
CA GLN A 52 14.42 2.19 0.00
C GLN A 52 15.79 1.66 0.45
N ARG A 53 16.36 2.16 1.56
CA ARG A 53 17.63 1.67 2.13
C ARG A 53 17.56 0.22 2.59
N ARG A 54 16.38 -0.25 3.00
CA ARG A 54 16.13 -1.67 3.36
C ARG A 54 15.90 -2.57 2.15
N GLY A 55 16.00 -2.01 0.93
CA GLY A 55 15.90 -2.76 -0.31
C GLY A 55 14.47 -3.03 -0.75
N PHE A 56 13.50 -2.26 -0.26
CA PHE A 56 12.15 -2.26 -0.81
C PHE A 56 12.11 -1.53 -2.14
N GLU A 57 11.25 -2.02 -3.03
CA GLU A 57 10.91 -1.39 -4.29
C GLU A 57 9.39 -1.37 -4.46
N ILE A 58 8.88 -0.48 -5.31
CA ILE A 58 7.51 -0.57 -5.79
C ILE A 58 7.59 -1.30 -7.12
N GLY A 59 7.28 -2.60 -7.09
CA GLY A 59 7.16 -3.38 -8.32
C GLY A 59 5.97 -2.87 -9.13
N SER A 60 5.99 -3.12 -10.45
CA SER A 60 4.85 -2.81 -11.33
C SER A 60 3.59 -3.47 -10.77
N PRO A 61 2.63 -2.69 -10.22
CA PRO A 61 1.46 -3.29 -9.61
C PRO A 61 0.66 -4.03 -10.66
N ASN A 62 0.05 -5.15 -10.26
CA ASN A 62 -0.85 -5.88 -11.14
C ASN A 62 -1.96 -4.92 -11.60
N GLN A 63 -1.97 -4.58 -12.89
CA GLN A 63 -2.93 -3.63 -13.49
C GLN A 63 -4.38 -4.08 -13.26
N ASP A 64 -4.62 -5.39 -13.14
CA ASP A 64 -5.94 -5.93 -12.85
C ASP A 64 -6.48 -5.46 -11.48
N ALA A 65 -5.60 -5.21 -10.51
CA ALA A 65 -5.98 -4.69 -9.18
C ALA A 65 -6.38 -3.21 -9.21
N LEU A 66 -6.03 -2.49 -10.28
CA LEU A 66 -6.41 -1.09 -10.50
C LEU A 66 -7.70 -0.96 -11.32
N THR A 67 -8.24 -2.07 -11.83
CA THR A 67 -9.50 -2.06 -12.56
C THR A 67 -10.64 -1.68 -11.62
N PRO A 68 -11.49 -0.70 -11.97
CA PRO A 68 -12.67 -0.39 -11.17
C PRO A 68 -13.50 -1.65 -10.92
N PRO A 69 -14.08 -1.81 -9.71
CA PRO A 69 -14.96 -2.94 -9.43
C PRO A 69 -16.13 -2.94 -10.41
N LYS A 70 -16.61 -4.14 -10.75
CA LYS A 70 -17.75 -4.29 -11.66
C LYS A 70 -18.92 -3.45 -11.13
N PRO A 71 -19.53 -2.57 -11.95
CA PRO A 71 -20.62 -1.74 -11.50
C PRO A 71 -21.75 -2.62 -10.98
N PHE A 72 -22.16 -2.37 -9.74
CA PHE A 72 -23.32 -3.01 -9.12
C PHE A 72 -24.50 -2.04 -9.19
N ARG A 73 -25.70 -2.58 -9.45
CA ARG A 73 -26.94 -1.80 -9.32
C ARG A 73 -27.50 -1.99 -7.92
N LEU A 74 -27.80 -0.90 -7.24
CA LEU A 74 -28.61 -0.94 -6.02
C LEU A 74 -30.05 -1.28 -6.41
N SER A 75 -30.58 -2.39 -5.91
CA SER A 75 -32.01 -2.67 -5.99
C SER A 75 -32.75 -1.74 -5.02
N VAL A 76 -33.42 -0.73 -5.57
CA VAL A 76 -34.37 0.07 -4.80
C VAL A 76 -35.63 -0.78 -4.60
N SER A 77 -35.86 -1.26 -3.38
CA SER A 77 -37.19 -1.76 -3.02
C SER A 77 -38.14 -0.57 -2.89
N ALA A 78 -38.95 -0.33 -3.91
CA ALA A 78 -40.12 0.53 -3.78
C ALA A 78 -41.08 -0.11 -2.77
N ARG A 79 -41.50 0.66 -1.76
CA ARG A 79 -42.59 0.29 -0.85
C ARG A 79 -43.92 0.76 -1.40
#